data_AF-A0A699QLQ8-F1
#
_entry.id   AF-A0A699QLQ8-F1
#
_cell.length_a   1.000
_cell.length_b   1.000
_cell.length_c   1.000
_cell.angle_alpha   90.00
_cell.angle_beta   90.00
_cell.angle_gamma   90.00
#
_symmetry.space_group_name_H-M   'P 1'
#
loop_
_entity.id
_entity.type
_entity.pdbx_description
1 polymer ?
#
loop_
_entity_poly.entity_id
_entity_poly.type
_entity_poly.pdbx_seq_one_letter_code
_entity_poly.pdbx_strand_id
1 'polypeptide(L)'
;MYENDLDAKYKGALSMGVPGEIAGLYKAWSTYGRLPWKSLFDPAIKLAKDGFIVAPYLANKISTNADKIRNDTGLRQVFAPNGELLKSGDICYNPKLGWTLEAVANKGPKAFYDGVIGENLVKDVQEAGGILTMEDLRNYEVNVMDALAVKTMGYTILGMPAPSSGTLGLAL
;
A
#
# COMPACT_ATOMS: atom_id res chain seq x y z
N MET A 1 17.15 6.67 14.88
CA MET A 1 15.84 7.12 14.37
C MET A 1 14.84 7.36 15.51
N TYR A 2 14.58 6.39 16.40
CA TYR A 2 13.49 6.48 17.39
C TYR A 2 13.93 6.71 18.84
N GLU A 3 15.20 7.02 19.09
CA GLU A 3 15.75 7.10 20.44
C GLU A 3 15.07 8.18 21.30
N ASN A 4 14.71 9.31 20.68
CA ASN A 4 14.11 10.46 21.35
C ASN A 4 12.57 10.47 21.30
N ASP A 5 11.96 9.63 20.46
CA ASP A 5 10.52 9.47 20.33
C ASP A 5 10.19 8.04 19.89
N LEU A 6 9.78 7.21 20.85
CA LEU A 6 9.40 5.83 20.59
C LEU A 6 8.06 5.73 19.84
N ASP A 7 7.19 6.73 19.89
CA ASP A 7 5.90 6.72 19.20
C ASP A 7 6.09 6.86 17.67
N ALA A 8 7.18 7.49 17.24
CA ALA A 8 7.56 7.64 15.84
C ALA A 8 7.81 6.30 15.11
N LYS A 9 7.99 5.18 15.84
CA LYS A 9 8.05 3.84 15.23
C LYS A 9 6.68 3.32 14.79
N TYR A 10 5.59 3.89 15.32
CA TYR A 10 4.22 3.44 15.07
C TYR A 10 3.38 4.48 14.31
N LYS A 11 3.75 5.76 14.40
CA LYS A 11 2.95 6.88 13.89
C LYS A 11 3.81 7.85 13.08
N GLY A 12 3.17 8.54 12.15
CA GLY A 12 3.79 9.60 11.36
C GLY A 12 4.71 9.05 10.26
N ALA A 13 5.40 9.96 9.58
CA ALA A 13 6.20 9.62 8.40
C ALA A 13 7.45 8.78 8.72
N LEU A 14 7.95 8.86 9.96
CA LEU A 14 9.10 8.06 10.41
C LEU A 14 8.78 6.57 10.58
N SER A 15 7.50 6.17 10.69
CA SER A 15 7.13 4.75 10.78
C SER A 15 7.04 4.05 9.42
N MET A 16 7.30 4.76 8.32
CA MET A 16 7.19 4.25 6.96
C MET A 16 8.49 3.57 6.49
N GLY A 17 8.36 2.38 5.90
CA GLY A 17 9.42 1.76 5.10
C GLY A 17 9.25 2.07 3.60
N VAL A 18 10.27 1.75 2.79
CA VAL A 18 10.22 1.96 1.33
C VAL A 18 9.10 1.10 0.72
N PRO A 19 8.10 1.68 0.01
CA PRO A 19 6.96 0.91 -0.50
C PRO A 19 7.34 -0.08 -1.62
N GLY A 20 7.12 -1.38 -1.36
CA GLY A 20 7.50 -2.46 -2.29
C GLY A 20 6.39 -3.05 -3.17
N GLU A 21 5.13 -2.71 -2.89
CA GLU A 21 3.96 -3.41 -3.45
C GLU A 21 3.95 -3.42 -4.99
N ILE A 22 4.16 -2.26 -5.62
CA ILE A 22 4.11 -2.13 -7.09
C ILE A 22 5.23 -2.94 -7.74
N ALA A 23 6.45 -2.87 -7.19
CA ALA A 23 7.58 -3.65 -7.70
C ALA A 23 7.32 -5.15 -7.56
N GLY A 24 6.82 -5.60 -6.40
CA GLY A 24 6.47 -7.00 -6.15
C GLY A 24 5.41 -7.54 -7.11
N LEU A 25 4.29 -6.83 -7.25
CA LEU A 25 3.21 -7.18 -8.18
C LEU A 25 3.69 -7.20 -9.63
N TYR A 26 4.52 -6.24 -10.03
CA TYR A 26 5.09 -6.21 -11.37
C TYR A 26 6.08 -7.34 -11.61
N LYS A 27 6.91 -7.71 -10.62
CA LYS A 27 7.81 -8.85 -10.71
C LYS A 27 7.05 -10.17 -10.85
N ALA A 28 5.99 -10.35 -10.08
CA ALA A 28 5.11 -11.51 -10.18
C ALA A 28 4.41 -11.56 -11.56
N TRP A 29 3.85 -10.43 -12.02
CA TRP A 29 3.20 -10.34 -13.33
C TRP A 29 4.18 -10.57 -14.49
N SER A 30 5.36 -9.97 -14.48
CA SER A 30 6.36 -10.13 -15.54
C SER A 30 6.89 -11.57 -15.63
N THR A 31 6.86 -12.32 -14.53
CA THR A 31 7.34 -13.71 -14.48
C THR A 31 6.24 -14.72 -14.82
N TYR A 32 5.02 -14.50 -14.32
CA TYR A 32 3.94 -15.50 -14.35
C TYR A 32 2.62 -15.01 -14.96
N GLY A 33 2.54 -13.73 -15.30
CA GLY A 33 1.32 -13.09 -15.80
C GLY A 33 0.90 -13.58 -17.18
N ARG A 34 -0.42 -13.61 -17.40
CA ARG A 34 -1.03 -14.02 -18.67
C ARG A 34 -1.90 -12.95 -19.32
N LEU A 35 -2.40 -12.01 -18.51
CA LEU A 35 -3.18 -10.88 -18.99
C LEU A 35 -2.28 -9.66 -19.15
N PRO A 36 -2.62 -8.71 -20.05
CA PRO A 36 -1.87 -7.45 -20.17
C PRO A 36 -1.84 -6.68 -18.84
N TRP A 37 -0.67 -6.20 -18.42
CA TRP A 37 -0.46 -5.44 -17.17
C TRP A 37 -1.53 -4.39 -16.94
N LYS A 38 -1.73 -3.52 -17.94
CA LYS A 38 -2.67 -2.41 -17.88
C LYS A 38 -4.09 -2.84 -17.53
N SER A 39 -4.56 -3.95 -18.10
CA SER A 39 -5.94 -4.45 -17.89
C SER A 39 -6.22 -4.89 -16.45
N LEU A 40 -5.18 -5.22 -15.68
CA LEU A 40 -5.32 -5.61 -14.28
C LEU A 40 -5.76 -4.44 -13.38
N PHE A 41 -5.53 -3.20 -13.82
CA PHE A 41 -5.82 -1.99 -13.06
C PHE A 41 -7.23 -1.46 -13.31
N ASP A 42 -7.84 -1.78 -14.45
CA ASP A 42 -9.12 -1.19 -14.88
C ASP A 42 -10.22 -1.31 -13.80
N PRO A 43 -10.42 -2.45 -13.11
CA PRO A 43 -11.43 -2.55 -12.05
C PRO A 43 -11.14 -1.64 -10.86
N ALA A 44 -9.86 -1.54 -10.45
CA ALA A 44 -9.46 -0.73 -9.31
C ALA A 44 -9.52 0.78 -9.63
N ILE A 45 -9.12 1.18 -10.84
CA ILE A 45 -9.27 2.56 -11.34
C ILE A 45 -10.73 2.95 -11.33
N LYS A 46 -11.62 2.07 -11.83
CA LYS A 46 -13.06 2.30 -11.85
C LYS A 46 -13.61 2.51 -10.44
N LEU A 47 -13.32 1.61 -9.50
CA LEU A 47 -13.78 1.75 -8.12
C LEU A 47 -13.25 3.03 -7.44
N ALA A 48 -12.02 3.43 -7.74
CA ALA A 48 -11.44 4.65 -7.18
C ALA A 48 -12.09 5.93 -7.75
N LYS A 49 -12.41 5.96 -9.05
CA LYS A 49 -12.92 7.16 -9.74
C LYS A 49 -14.44 7.26 -9.72
N ASP A 50 -15.13 6.16 -10.01
CA ASP A 50 -16.59 6.08 -10.08
C ASP A 50 -17.21 5.82 -8.70
N GLY A 51 -16.36 5.48 -7.73
CA GLY A 51 -16.71 5.26 -6.34
C GLY A 51 -17.16 3.84 -6.03
N PHE A 52 -17.23 3.54 -4.74
CA PHE A 52 -17.68 2.25 -4.22
C PHE A 52 -18.53 2.44 -2.96
N ILE A 53 -19.44 1.48 -2.72
CA ILE A 53 -20.28 1.48 -1.52
C ILE A 53 -19.42 1.17 -0.30
N VAL A 54 -19.49 2.04 0.71
CA VAL A 54 -18.84 1.83 2.00
C VAL A 54 -19.51 0.66 2.70
N ALA A 55 -18.79 -0.47 2.81
CA ALA A 55 -19.24 -1.64 3.55
C ALA A 55 -19.22 -1.39 5.08
N PRO A 56 -19.99 -2.16 5.88
CA PRO A 56 -20.06 -1.97 7.33
C PRO A 56 -18.71 -1.99 8.05
N TYR A 57 -17.79 -2.85 7.61
CA TYR A 57 -16.44 -2.92 8.17
C TYR A 57 -15.66 -1.61 7.96
N LEU A 58 -15.68 -1.06 6.74
CA LEU A 58 -15.00 0.20 6.46
C LEU A 58 -15.64 1.36 7.22
N ALA A 59 -16.97 1.43 7.29
CA ALA A 59 -17.68 2.44 8.08
C ALA A 59 -17.26 2.40 9.56
N ASN A 60 -17.13 1.20 10.13
CA ASN A 60 -16.62 1.03 11.50
C ASN A 60 -15.18 1.56 11.64
N LYS A 61 -14.30 1.29 10.67
CA LYS A 61 -12.91 1.79 10.70
C LYS A 61 -12.82 3.31 10.54
N ILE A 62 -13.67 3.90 9.70
CA ILE A 62 -13.80 5.35 9.56
C ILE A 62 -14.26 5.95 10.90
N SER A 63 -15.33 5.42 11.49
CA SER A 63 -15.86 5.93 12.76
C SER A 63 -14.86 5.81 13.92
N THR A 64 -14.15 4.70 14.03
CA THR A 64 -13.17 4.45 15.10
C THR A 64 -11.87 5.24 14.93
N ASN A 65 -11.60 5.80 13.74
CA ASN A 65 -10.45 6.66 13.46
C ASN A 65 -10.87 8.10 13.15
N ALA A 66 -12.06 8.52 13.60
CA ALA A 66 -12.66 9.82 13.33
C ALA A 66 -11.69 10.99 13.56
N ASP A 67 -10.99 11.02 14.69
CA ASP A 67 -10.08 12.13 15.03
C ASP A 67 -8.86 12.18 14.10
N LYS A 68 -8.29 11.01 13.76
CA LYS A 68 -7.18 10.95 12.80
C LYS A 68 -7.61 11.42 11.42
N ILE A 69 -8.78 10.98 10.97
CA ILE A 69 -9.35 11.39 9.69
C ILE A 69 -9.58 12.89 9.69
N ARG A 70 -10.22 13.45 10.74
CA ARG A 70 -10.50 14.89 10.83
C ARG A 70 -9.25 15.74 10.96
N ASN A 71 -8.16 15.23 11.50
CA ASN A 71 -6.92 16.00 11.68
C ASN A 71 -5.99 15.93 10.45
N ASP A 72 -6.26 15.05 9.48
CA ASP A 72 -5.46 14.90 8.27
C ASP A 72 -6.23 15.38 7.02
N THR A 73 -5.64 16.29 6.25
CA THR A 73 -6.30 16.87 5.07
C THR A 73 -6.55 15.83 3.98
N GLY A 74 -5.63 14.90 3.75
CA GLY A 74 -5.78 13.85 2.73
C GLY A 74 -6.88 12.85 3.11
N LEU A 75 -6.91 12.40 4.35
CA LEU A 75 -7.94 11.51 4.86
C LEU A 75 -9.32 12.18 4.88
N ARG A 76 -9.44 13.44 5.27
CA ARG A 76 -10.71 14.19 5.19
C ARG A 76 -11.25 14.23 3.77
N GLN A 77 -10.40 14.48 2.77
CA GLN A 77 -10.85 14.54 1.37
C GLN A 77 -11.48 13.24 0.87
N VAL A 78 -11.05 12.09 1.42
CA VAL A 78 -11.54 10.77 1.00
C VAL A 78 -12.70 10.29 1.88
N PHE A 79 -12.57 10.40 3.20
CA PHE A 79 -13.49 9.79 4.16
C PHE A 79 -14.42 10.78 4.86
N ALA A 80 -14.26 12.08 4.61
CA ALA A 80 -15.16 13.13 5.08
C ALA A 80 -15.35 14.28 4.05
N PRO A 81 -15.61 13.99 2.77
CA PRO A 81 -15.55 14.98 1.69
C PRO A 81 -16.52 16.17 1.87
N ASN A 82 -17.62 15.96 2.58
CA ASN A 82 -18.65 16.98 2.85
C ASN A 82 -18.59 17.50 4.31
N GLY A 83 -17.49 17.27 5.02
CA GLY A 83 -17.34 17.62 6.44
C GLY A 83 -17.90 16.58 7.42
N GLU A 84 -18.72 15.64 6.95
CA GLU A 84 -19.17 14.48 7.72
C GLU A 84 -18.42 13.21 7.31
N LEU A 85 -18.12 12.35 8.29
CA LEU A 85 -17.56 11.02 8.04
C LEU A 85 -18.52 10.16 7.23
N LEU A 86 -18.00 9.46 6.21
CA LEU A 86 -18.76 8.48 5.46
C LEU A 86 -19.24 7.32 6.36
N LYS A 87 -20.47 6.87 6.12
CA LYS A 87 -21.18 5.82 6.84
C LYS A 87 -21.41 4.63 5.91
N SER A 88 -21.86 3.51 6.48
CA SER A 88 -22.20 2.33 5.69
C SER A 88 -23.31 2.67 4.69
N GLY A 89 -23.14 2.26 3.43
CA GLY A 89 -24.09 2.57 2.35
C GLY A 89 -23.76 3.86 1.58
N ASP A 90 -22.93 4.76 2.12
CA ASP A 90 -22.46 5.92 1.38
C ASP A 90 -21.52 5.50 0.24
N ILE A 91 -21.34 6.40 -0.74
CA ILE A 91 -20.37 6.19 -1.82
C ILE A 91 -19.07 6.91 -1.49
N CYS A 92 -17.96 6.16 -1.47
CA CYS A 92 -16.61 6.69 -1.29
C CYS A 92 -15.92 6.83 -2.65
N TYR A 93 -15.25 7.97 -2.86
CA TYR A 93 -14.48 8.26 -4.06
C TYR A 93 -13.02 8.55 -3.69
N ASN A 94 -12.08 8.13 -4.54
CA ASN A 94 -10.67 8.48 -4.42
C ASN A 94 -10.04 8.72 -5.81
N PRO A 95 -10.42 9.80 -6.52
CA PRO A 95 -9.97 10.05 -7.88
C PRO A 95 -8.45 10.24 -7.98
N LYS A 96 -7.80 10.76 -6.92
CA LYS A 96 -6.33 10.89 -6.86
C LYS A 96 -5.65 9.53 -6.92
N LEU A 97 -6.15 8.55 -6.15
CA LEU A 97 -5.68 7.16 -6.26
C LEU A 97 -5.95 6.60 -7.65
N GLY A 98 -7.11 6.90 -8.25
CA GLY A 98 -7.43 6.52 -9.62
C GLY A 98 -6.37 7.00 -10.63
N TRP A 99 -5.95 8.26 -10.55
CA TRP A 99 -4.88 8.80 -11.41
C TRP A 99 -3.52 8.15 -11.18
N THR A 100 -3.18 7.86 -9.91
CA THR A 100 -1.96 7.10 -9.57
C THR A 100 -1.99 5.71 -10.19
N LEU A 101 -3.10 4.98 -10.07
CA LEU A 101 -3.29 3.66 -10.65
C LEU A 101 -3.23 3.71 -12.18
N GLU A 102 -3.85 4.72 -12.83
CA GLU A 102 -3.75 4.93 -14.28
C GLU A 102 -2.30 5.17 -14.73
N ALA A 103 -1.54 5.97 -13.99
CA ALA A 103 -0.15 6.23 -14.33
C ALA A 103 0.71 4.97 -14.24
N VAL A 104 0.52 4.16 -13.19
CA VAL A 104 1.22 2.87 -13.02
C VAL A 104 0.78 1.85 -14.08
N ALA A 105 -0.50 1.82 -14.43
CA ALA A 105 -1.03 0.94 -15.49
C ALA A 105 -0.42 1.27 -16.87
N ASN A 106 -0.21 2.55 -17.16
CA ASN A 106 0.29 3.02 -18.46
C ASN A 106 1.83 3.03 -18.55
N LYS A 107 2.54 3.38 -17.49
CA LYS A 107 4.00 3.59 -17.49
C LYS A 107 4.76 2.53 -16.69
N GLY A 108 4.06 1.55 -16.11
CA GLY A 108 4.65 0.54 -15.25
C GLY A 108 5.17 1.11 -13.91
N PRO A 109 5.99 0.33 -13.19
CA PRO A 109 6.54 0.73 -11.89
C PRO A 109 7.35 2.02 -11.93
N LYS A 110 7.95 2.35 -13.08
CA LYS A 110 8.76 3.58 -13.24
C LYS A 110 7.97 4.84 -12.88
N ALA A 111 6.64 4.84 -13.07
CA ALA A 111 5.79 5.96 -12.67
C ALA A 111 5.92 6.32 -11.18
N PHE A 112 6.17 5.31 -10.34
CA PHE A 112 6.30 5.42 -8.89
C PHE A 112 7.77 5.51 -8.45
N TYR A 113 8.64 4.62 -8.92
CA TYR A 113 10.02 4.53 -8.40
C TYR A 113 11.00 5.53 -9.02
N ASP A 114 10.68 6.10 -10.20
CA ASP A 114 11.51 7.09 -10.89
C ASP A 114 10.63 8.08 -11.67
N GLY A 115 9.59 8.58 -11.00
CA GLY A 115 8.62 9.49 -11.60
C GLY A 115 7.91 10.36 -10.58
N VAL A 116 7.05 11.24 -11.11
CA VAL A 116 6.37 12.29 -10.33
C VAL A 116 5.54 11.78 -9.14
N ILE A 117 5.05 10.53 -9.18
CA ILE A 117 4.34 9.95 -8.04
C ILE A 117 5.30 9.71 -6.87
N GLY A 118 6.49 9.16 -7.15
CA GLY A 118 7.54 9.00 -6.16
C GLY A 118 8.04 10.34 -5.64
N GLU A 119 8.22 11.33 -6.52
CA GLU A 119 8.64 12.68 -6.12
C GLU A 119 7.63 13.33 -5.18
N ASN A 120 6.34 13.23 -5.48
CA ASN A 120 5.27 13.73 -4.61
C ASN A 120 5.23 12.97 -3.27
N LEU A 121 5.39 11.64 -3.29
CA LEU A 121 5.45 10.84 -2.06
C LEU A 121 6.64 11.26 -1.18
N VAL A 122 7.83 11.38 -1.75
CA VAL A 122 9.05 11.81 -1.03
C VAL A 122 8.84 13.19 -0.43
N LYS A 123 8.25 14.12 -1.19
CA LYS A 123 7.91 15.45 -0.69
C LYS A 123 6.94 15.38 0.49
N ASP A 124 5.82 14.68 0.36
CA ASP A 124 4.80 14.54 1.42
C ASP A 124 5.40 13.91 2.69
N VAL A 125 6.26 12.89 2.53
CA VAL A 125 6.94 12.20 3.63
C VAL A 125 7.93 13.13 4.33
N GLN A 126 8.75 13.87 3.60
CA GLN A 126 9.73 14.79 4.18
C GLN A 126 9.07 15.99 4.86
N GLU A 127 8.01 16.55 4.27
CA GLU A 127 7.20 17.62 4.91
C GLU A 127 6.56 17.15 6.22
N ALA A 128 6.22 15.86 6.32
CA ALA A 128 5.73 15.23 7.54
C ALA A 128 6.83 14.73 8.50
N GLY A 129 8.10 15.08 8.24
CA GLY A 129 9.25 14.76 9.10
C GLY A 129 9.87 13.37 8.90
N GLY A 130 9.53 12.69 7.81
CA GLY A 130 10.12 11.40 7.43
C GLY A 130 11.44 11.54 6.68
N ILE A 131 12.08 10.41 6.40
CA ILE A 131 13.44 10.34 5.84
C ILE A 131 13.52 9.65 4.46
N LEU A 132 12.37 9.32 3.85
CA LEU A 132 12.36 8.70 2.53
C LEU A 132 12.99 9.63 1.49
N THR A 133 13.80 9.07 0.61
CA THR A 133 14.41 9.78 -0.52
C THR A 133 14.04 9.15 -1.85
N MET A 134 14.24 9.90 -2.94
CA MET A 134 14.12 9.33 -4.29
C MET A 134 15.19 8.26 -4.56
N GLU A 135 16.34 8.31 -3.87
CA GLU A 135 17.37 7.28 -3.98
C GLU A 135 16.87 5.96 -3.38
N ASP A 136 16.21 6.00 -2.21
CA ASP A 136 15.60 4.81 -1.60
C ASP A 136 14.57 4.15 -2.53
N LEU A 137 13.72 4.96 -3.19
CA LEU A 137 12.75 4.46 -4.16
C LEU A 137 13.42 3.84 -5.39
N ARG A 138 14.43 4.50 -5.97
CA ARG A 138 15.13 3.99 -7.16
C ARG A 138 15.92 2.72 -6.90
N ASN A 139 16.47 2.59 -5.69
CA ASN A 139 17.28 1.44 -5.28
C ASN A 139 16.44 0.27 -4.72
N TYR A 140 15.12 0.41 -4.65
CA TYR A 140 14.26 -0.67 -4.17
C TYR A 140 14.26 -1.85 -5.15
N GLU A 141 14.56 -3.05 -4.65
CA GLU A 141 14.56 -4.29 -5.43
C GLU A 141 13.70 -5.38 -4.79
N VAL A 142 13.11 -6.21 -5.65
CA VAL A 142 12.32 -7.37 -5.23
C VAL A 142 13.21 -8.61 -5.17
N ASN A 143 13.34 -9.16 -3.97
CA ASN A 143 14.01 -10.43 -3.77
C ASN A 143 13.04 -11.60 -3.98
N VAL A 144 13.23 -12.35 -5.05
CA VAL A 144 12.50 -13.61 -5.30
C VAL A 144 13.28 -14.75 -4.66
N MET A 145 12.66 -15.45 -3.72
CA MET A 145 13.27 -16.53 -2.95
C MET A 145 12.46 -17.80 -3.09
N ASP A 146 13.13 -18.95 -2.98
CA ASP A 146 12.46 -20.23 -2.88
C ASP A 146 11.60 -20.30 -1.60
N ALA A 147 10.47 -21.00 -1.71
CA ALA A 147 9.63 -21.27 -0.56
C ALA A 147 10.36 -22.16 0.45
N LEU A 148 10.16 -21.89 1.74
CA LEU A 148 10.61 -22.78 2.80
C LEU A 148 9.67 -23.99 2.85
N ALA A 149 10.23 -25.19 2.72
CA ALA A 149 9.50 -26.45 2.74
C ALA A 149 9.65 -27.15 4.10
N VAL A 150 8.52 -27.42 4.75
CA VAL A 150 8.46 -28.12 6.05
C VAL A 150 7.65 -29.40 5.89
N LYS A 151 8.19 -30.53 6.36
CA LYS A 151 7.48 -31.81 6.37
C LYS A 151 6.87 -32.04 7.75
N THR A 152 5.55 -32.09 7.84
CA THR A 152 4.83 -32.33 9.11
C THR A 152 3.50 -33.03 8.84
N MET A 153 3.05 -33.87 9.78
CA MET A 153 1.76 -34.60 9.69
C MET A 153 1.53 -35.37 8.36
N GLY A 154 2.60 -35.82 7.70
CA GLY A 154 2.52 -36.50 6.40
C GLY A 154 2.40 -35.59 5.17
N TYR A 155 2.43 -34.26 5.33
CA TYR A 155 2.37 -33.27 4.26
C TYR A 155 3.69 -32.51 4.09
N THR A 156 3.88 -31.92 2.90
CA THR A 156 4.90 -30.88 2.68
C THR A 156 4.20 -29.54 2.62
N ILE A 157 4.46 -28.69 3.61
CA ILE A 157 3.95 -27.32 3.68
C ILE A 157 5.00 -26.40 3.05
N LEU A 158 4.60 -25.63 2.05
CA LEU A 158 5.41 -24.57 1.45
C LEU A 158 4.96 -23.23 2.03
N GLY A 159 5.90 -22.40 2.48
CA GLY A 159 5.58 -21.05 2.89
C GLY A 159 6.74 -20.07 2.73
N MET A 160 6.55 -18.85 3.17
CA MET A 160 7.52 -17.78 2.96
C MET A 160 8.77 -17.98 3.83
N PRO A 161 9.98 -17.79 3.28
CA PRO A 161 11.20 -17.74 4.09
C PRO A 161 11.21 -16.49 4.98
N ALA A 162 12.23 -16.39 5.84
CA ALA A 162 12.52 -15.15 6.57
C ALA A 162 12.57 -13.95 5.59
N PRO A 163 12.01 -12.78 5.95
CA PRO A 163 11.64 -12.34 7.30
C PRO A 163 10.23 -12.75 7.77
N SER A 164 9.47 -13.54 6.99
CA SER A 164 8.18 -14.07 7.46
C SER A 164 8.36 -15.08 8.59
N SER A 165 7.57 -14.96 9.65
CA SER A 165 7.56 -15.90 10.78
C SER A 165 6.59 -17.06 10.61
N GLY A 166 5.76 -17.06 9.56
CA GLY A 166 4.68 -18.03 9.37
C GLY A 166 5.19 -19.47 9.29
N THR A 167 6.16 -19.74 8.41
CA THR A 167 6.68 -21.10 8.25
C THR A 167 7.53 -21.56 9.43
N LEU A 168 8.24 -20.64 10.10
CA LEU A 168 8.95 -20.96 11.34
C LEU A 168 7.99 -21.45 12.43
N GLY A 169 6.84 -20.78 12.60
CA GLY A 169 5.83 -21.19 13.58
C GLY A 169 5.18 -22.54 13.29
N LEU A 170 5.22 -23.03 12.04
CA LEU A 170 4.71 -24.35 11.65
C LEU A 170 5.77 -25.46 11.71
N ALA A 171 7.04 -25.10 11.83
CA ALA A 171 8.17 -26.03 11.87
C ALA A 171 8.60 -26.42 13.30
N LEU A 172 8.09 -25.71 14.30
CA LEU A 172 8.25 -25.98 15.74
C LEU A 172 7.08 -26.81 16.26
#